data_AF-A0A2J7QFQ0-F1
#
_entry.id   AF-A0A2J7QFQ0-F1
#
_cell.length_a   1.000
_cell.length_b   1.000
_cell.length_c   1.000
_cell.angle_alpha   90.00
_cell.angle_beta   90.00
_cell.angle_gamma   90.00
#
_symmetry.space_group_name_H-M   'P 1'
#
loop_
_entity.id
_entity.type
_entity.pdbx_description
1 polymer ?
#
loop_
_entity_poly.entity_id
_entity_poly.type
_entity_poly.pdbx_seq_one_letter_code
_entity_poly.pdbx_strand_id
1 'polypeptide(L)'
;NRRFKGSAGELQNFFEPPPLYVGNLSFYTTEEQIYELFSKCGDFKNVIMGLDKIEKAPCGFCFVEYHSRSDAENAMRYINGIMLDYRIIRTDWDAGFVEGRHYGRGKTGGQVRDEYRTYFDEGQPRRV
;
A
#
# COMPACT_ATOMS: atom_id res chain seq x y z
N ASN A 1 35.82 -6.49 8.77
CA ASN A 1 35.01 -5.32 9.21
C ASN A 1 34.54 -4.50 8.02
N ARG A 2 33.33 -4.73 7.50
CA ARG A 2 32.71 -3.84 6.52
C ARG A 2 32.02 -2.70 7.30
N ARG A 3 32.61 -1.51 7.28
CA ARG A 3 31.93 -0.29 7.77
C ARG A 3 30.92 0.16 6.73
N PHE A 4 29.71 0.47 7.17
CA PHE A 4 28.70 1.14 6.35
C PHE A 4 29.25 2.46 5.81
N LYS A 5 29.08 2.71 4.51
CA LYS A 5 29.62 3.91 3.82
C LYS A 5 28.55 4.97 3.52
N GLY A 6 27.28 4.72 3.85
CA GLY A 6 26.20 5.68 3.63
C GLY A 6 26.10 6.72 4.76
N SER A 7 25.23 7.70 4.52
CA SER A 7 24.81 8.74 5.46
C SER A 7 24.02 8.17 6.63
N ALA A 8 23.90 8.94 7.72
CA ALA A 8 23.09 8.57 8.88
C ALA A 8 21.62 8.30 8.52
N GLY A 9 21.05 9.06 7.55
CA GLY A 9 19.69 8.84 7.05
C GLY A 9 19.55 7.53 6.25
N GLU A 10 20.54 7.19 5.42
CA GLU A 10 20.56 5.89 4.73
C GLU A 10 20.69 4.74 5.74
N LEU A 11 21.51 4.90 6.78
CA LEU A 11 21.66 3.95 7.89
C LEU A 11 20.34 3.76 8.64
N GLN A 12 19.59 4.82 8.86
CA GLN A 12 18.29 4.77 9.51
C GLN A 12 17.27 4.00 8.65
N ASN A 13 17.25 4.22 7.34
CA ASN A 13 16.41 3.43 6.41
C ASN A 13 16.74 1.93 6.43
N PHE A 14 17.96 1.52 6.77
CA PHE A 14 18.28 0.09 6.97
C PHE A 14 17.68 -0.50 8.26
N PHE A 15 17.38 0.33 9.26
CA PHE A 15 16.79 -0.11 10.52
C PHE A 15 15.27 -0.04 10.51
N GLU A 16 14.68 0.75 9.60
CA GLU A 16 13.24 0.83 9.45
C GLU A 16 12.69 -0.40 8.73
N PRO A 17 11.53 -0.93 9.16
CA PRO A 17 10.91 -2.04 8.45
C PRO A 17 10.48 -1.60 7.05
N PRO A 18 10.61 -2.48 6.05
CA PRO A 18 10.06 -2.20 4.73
C PRO A 18 8.54 -1.97 4.83
N PRO A 19 7.98 -0.99 4.08
CA PRO A 19 6.54 -0.79 4.03
C PRO A 19 5.82 -2.02 3.49
N LEU A 20 4.52 -2.08 3.77
CA LEU A 20 3.62 -3.01 3.12
C LEU A 20 2.90 -2.31 1.97
N TYR A 21 2.93 -2.90 0.79
CA TYR A 21 1.97 -2.58 -0.26
C TYR A 21 0.64 -3.27 0.06
N VAL A 22 -0.46 -2.53 0.02
CA VAL A 22 -1.82 -3.05 0.19
C VAL A 22 -2.58 -2.83 -1.09
N GLY A 23 -2.92 -3.90 -1.80
CA GLY A 23 -3.60 -3.87 -3.08
C GLY A 23 -4.99 -4.48 -3.04
N ASN A 24 -5.68 -4.34 -4.17
CA ASN A 24 -7.07 -4.77 -4.36
C ASN A 24 -8.08 -4.03 -3.46
N LEU A 25 -7.75 -2.83 -3.01
CA LEU A 25 -8.69 -1.98 -2.27
C LEU A 25 -9.83 -1.51 -3.18
N SER A 26 -10.97 -1.18 -2.59
CA SER A 26 -12.03 -0.46 -3.29
C SER A 26 -11.53 0.95 -3.59
N PHE A 27 -11.99 1.56 -4.68
CA PHE A 27 -11.73 2.98 -4.94
C PHE A 27 -12.43 3.88 -3.91
N TYR A 28 -13.38 3.33 -3.16
CA TYR A 28 -14.10 4.01 -2.09
C TYR A 28 -13.52 3.75 -0.70
N THR A 29 -12.55 2.83 -0.56
CA THR A 29 -11.90 2.57 0.74
C THR A 29 -11.14 3.82 1.17
N THR A 30 -11.46 4.34 2.36
CA THR A 30 -10.86 5.56 2.89
C THR A 30 -9.59 5.28 3.69
N GLU A 31 -8.77 6.30 3.88
CA GLU A 31 -7.57 6.21 4.71
C GLU A 31 -7.92 5.84 6.16
N GLU A 32 -9.03 6.33 6.69
CA GLU A 32 -9.51 6.02 8.05
C GLU A 32 -9.85 4.54 8.21
N GLN A 33 -10.43 3.90 7.18
CA GLN A 33 -10.72 2.46 7.20
C GLN A 33 -9.42 1.64 7.18
N ILE A 34 -8.42 2.08 6.40
CA ILE A 34 -7.09 1.47 6.42
C ILE A 34 -6.48 1.64 7.81
N TYR A 35 -6.60 2.81 8.41
CA TYR A 35 -6.09 3.09 9.73
C TYR A 35 -6.71 2.15 10.77
N GLU A 36 -8.04 2.10 10.85
CA GLU A 36 -8.76 1.26 11.80
C GLU A 36 -8.38 -0.23 11.67
N LEU A 37 -8.25 -0.72 10.44
CA LEU A 37 -7.92 -2.11 10.20
C LEU A 37 -6.46 -2.43 10.56
N PHE A 38 -5.50 -1.64 10.07
CA PHE A 38 -4.08 -1.92 10.24
C PHE A 38 -3.57 -1.63 11.66
N SER A 39 -4.23 -0.75 12.41
CA SER A 39 -3.95 -0.54 13.84
C SER A 39 -4.18 -1.78 14.70
N LYS A 40 -4.93 -2.79 14.21
CA LYS A 40 -5.12 -4.05 14.95
C LYS A 40 -3.85 -4.91 15.05
N CYS A 41 -2.86 -4.65 14.19
CA CYS A 41 -1.58 -5.37 14.19
C CYS A 41 -0.44 -4.63 14.89
N GLY A 42 -0.63 -3.34 15.18
CA GLY A 42 0.34 -2.48 15.86
C GLY A 42 0.24 -1.02 15.40
N ASP A 43 1.00 -0.15 16.06
CA ASP A 43 1.08 1.26 15.67
C ASP A 43 1.95 1.42 14.42
N PHE A 44 1.49 2.27 13.50
CA PHE A 44 2.19 2.56 12.27
C PHE A 44 2.43 4.06 12.11
N LYS A 45 3.50 4.37 11.38
CA LYS A 45 4.02 5.70 11.13
C LYS A 45 3.13 6.49 10.19
N ASN A 46 2.72 5.82 9.11
CA ASN A 46 2.09 6.49 7.99
C ASN A 46 1.25 5.52 7.14
N VAL A 47 0.21 6.07 6.52
CA VAL A 47 -0.52 5.46 5.41
C VAL A 47 -0.36 6.38 4.21
N ILE A 48 -0.01 5.80 3.06
CA ILE A 48 0.16 6.56 1.83
C ILE A 48 -0.83 6.01 0.81
N MET A 49 -1.93 6.72 0.62
CA MET A 49 -2.97 6.31 -0.33
C MET A 49 -2.45 6.35 -1.76
N GLY A 50 -2.70 5.28 -2.51
CA GLY A 50 -2.38 5.15 -3.91
C GLY A 50 -3.38 5.92 -4.78
N LEU A 51 -2.89 6.88 -5.54
CA LEU A 51 -3.68 7.78 -6.37
C LEU A 51 -3.50 7.48 -7.85
N ASP A 52 -4.54 7.75 -8.62
CA ASP A 52 -4.46 7.85 -10.07
C ASP A 52 -3.53 9.01 -10.45
N LYS A 53 -2.62 8.78 -11.39
CA LYS A 53 -1.63 9.78 -11.80
C LYS A 53 -2.27 11.01 -12.47
N ILE A 54 -3.41 10.84 -13.14
CA ILE A 54 -4.13 11.88 -13.89
C ILE A 54 -5.18 12.51 -13.00
N GLU A 55 -6.16 11.72 -12.55
CA GLU A 55 -7.34 12.20 -11.82
C GLU A 55 -7.04 12.57 -10.36
N LYS A 56 -5.88 12.15 -9.83
CA LYS A 56 -5.47 12.37 -8.43
C LYS A 56 -6.45 11.82 -7.39
N ALA A 57 -7.27 10.84 -7.78
CA ALA A 57 -8.21 10.13 -6.91
C ALA A 57 -7.69 8.73 -6.54
N PRO A 58 -8.12 8.13 -5.41
CA PRO A 58 -7.72 6.78 -5.03
C PRO A 58 -7.89 5.76 -6.16
N CYS A 59 -6.92 4.86 -6.34
CA CYS A 59 -6.93 3.86 -7.41
C CYS A 59 -6.68 2.43 -6.92
N GLY A 60 -7.13 2.13 -5.69
CA GLY A 60 -7.27 0.75 -5.21
C GLY A 60 -6.01 0.13 -4.62
N PHE A 61 -5.09 0.94 -4.13
CA PHE A 61 -3.96 0.50 -3.32
C PHE A 61 -3.51 1.57 -2.33
N CYS A 62 -2.69 1.20 -1.36
CA CYS A 62 -1.96 2.11 -0.48
C CYS A 62 -0.64 1.48 -0.01
N PHE A 63 0.16 2.25 0.72
CA PHE A 63 1.29 1.74 1.49
C PHE A 63 1.05 1.95 2.98
N VAL A 64 1.50 1.01 3.81
CA VAL A 64 1.45 1.12 5.28
C VAL A 64 2.87 0.97 5.82
N GLU A 65 3.33 1.96 6.57
CA GLU A 65 4.67 2.00 7.16
C GLU A 65 4.59 1.78 8.66
N TYR A 66 4.93 0.59 9.14
CA TYR A 66 4.94 0.31 10.59
C TYR A 66 6.17 0.90 11.29
N HIS A 67 6.05 1.11 12.61
CA HIS A 67 7.22 1.38 13.45
C HIS A 67 8.07 0.13 13.66
N SER A 68 7.44 -1.04 13.77
CA SER A 68 8.10 -2.31 14.04
C SER A 68 7.91 -3.29 12.89
N ARG A 69 8.97 -4.05 12.60
CA ARG A 69 8.90 -5.18 11.67
C ARG A 69 7.94 -6.27 12.15
N SER A 70 7.85 -6.50 13.46
CA SER A 70 6.92 -7.50 14.03
C SER A 70 5.47 -7.18 13.68
N ASP A 71 5.13 -5.90 13.65
CA ASP A 71 3.76 -5.44 13.47
C ASP A 71 3.38 -5.51 11.98
N ALA A 72 4.34 -5.20 11.10
CA ALA A 72 4.22 -5.47 9.67
C ALA A 72 4.09 -6.98 9.37
N GLU A 73 4.87 -7.84 10.05
CA GLU A 73 4.75 -9.30 9.94
C GLU A 73 3.38 -9.81 10.42
N ASN A 74 2.83 -9.22 11.48
CA ASN A 74 1.48 -9.51 11.94
C ASN A 74 0.43 -9.12 10.89
N ALA A 75 0.54 -7.94 10.26
CA ALA A 75 -0.36 -7.53 9.19
C ALA A 75 -0.27 -8.47 7.97
N MET A 76 0.93 -8.88 7.59
CA MET A 76 1.15 -9.91 6.55
C MET A 76 0.49 -11.25 6.88
N ARG A 77 0.39 -11.61 8.17
CA ARG A 77 -0.16 -12.89 8.63
C ARG A 77 -1.68 -12.87 8.82
N TYR A 78 -2.21 -11.78 9.38
CA TYR A 78 -3.59 -11.73 9.87
C TYR A 78 -4.52 -10.84 9.04
N ILE A 79 -3.97 -9.83 8.34
CA ILE A 79 -4.76 -8.91 7.50
C ILE A 79 -4.71 -9.32 6.02
N ASN A 80 -3.63 -9.98 5.58
CA ASN A 80 -3.56 -10.46 4.20
C ASN A 80 -4.72 -11.41 3.88
N GLY A 81 -5.43 -11.17 2.78
CA GLY A 81 -6.53 -12.03 2.34
C GLY A 81 -7.85 -11.85 3.09
N ILE A 82 -7.97 -10.86 3.98
CA ILE A 82 -9.27 -10.55 4.59
C ILE A 82 -10.16 -9.73 3.65
N MET A 83 -11.45 -9.67 3.96
CA MET A 83 -12.41 -8.85 3.24
C MET A 83 -12.50 -7.43 3.82
N LEU A 84 -12.34 -6.41 2.97
CA LEU A 84 -12.59 -5.00 3.25
C LEU A 84 -13.39 -4.41 2.09
N ASP A 85 -14.50 -3.72 2.37
CA ASP A 85 -15.42 -3.16 1.37
C ASP A 85 -15.78 -4.15 0.25
N TYR A 86 -16.14 -5.38 0.63
CA TYR A 86 -16.48 -6.50 -0.26
C TYR A 86 -15.33 -7.00 -1.15
N ARG A 87 -14.07 -6.69 -0.82
CA ARG A 87 -12.90 -7.12 -1.57
C ARG A 87 -11.89 -7.84 -0.70
N ILE A 88 -11.33 -8.93 -1.23
CA ILE A 88 -10.21 -9.62 -0.60
C ILE A 88 -8.94 -8.80 -0.82
N ILE A 89 -8.45 -8.13 0.22
CA ILE A 89 -7.26 -7.29 0.12
C ILE A 89 -5.99 -8.15 0.12
N ARG A 90 -4.93 -7.65 -0.51
CA ARG A 90 -3.63 -8.33 -0.56
C ARG A 90 -2.56 -7.42 0.01
N THR A 91 -1.78 -7.95 0.95
CA THR A 91 -0.59 -7.29 1.46
C THR A 91 0.67 -7.96 0.90
N ASP A 92 1.71 -7.17 0.65
CA ASP A 92 3.03 -7.63 0.26
C ASP A 92 4.14 -6.73 0.78
N TRP A 93 5.32 -7.29 0.99
CA TRP A 93 6.51 -6.50 1.31
C TRP A 93 6.87 -5.58 0.16
N ASP A 94 7.17 -4.33 0.49
CA ASP A 94 7.57 -3.32 -0.47
C ASP A 94 9.01 -2.85 -0.21
N ALA A 95 9.72 -2.51 -1.28
CA ALA A 95 11.15 -2.16 -1.20
C ALA A 95 11.43 -0.79 -0.53
N GLY A 96 10.38 -0.03 -0.18
CA GLY A 96 10.50 1.31 0.39
C GLY A 96 9.72 2.33 -0.43
N PHE A 97 9.12 3.30 0.27
CA PHE A 97 8.46 4.40 -0.39
C PHE A 97 9.49 5.35 -1.04
N VAL A 98 9.20 5.75 -2.28
CA VAL A 98 9.95 6.77 -3.03
C VAL A 98 8.89 7.70 -3.63
N GLU A 99 9.16 9.00 -3.64
CA GLU A 99 8.24 9.99 -4.23
C GLU A 99 7.77 9.57 -5.63
N GLY A 100 6.46 9.67 -5.86
CA GLY A 100 5.82 9.26 -7.10
C GLY A 100 5.37 7.79 -7.14
N ARG A 101 5.77 6.95 -6.17
CA ARG A 101 5.26 5.56 -6.07
C ARG A 101 3.81 5.48 -5.59
N HIS A 102 3.30 6.54 -4.98
CA HIS A 102 1.88 6.69 -4.68
C HIS A 102 1.02 6.85 -5.94
N TYR A 103 1.61 7.17 -7.11
CA TYR A 103 0.85 7.22 -8.36
C TYR A 103 0.77 5.86 -9.06
N GLY A 104 -0.42 5.55 -9.57
CA GLY A 104 -0.67 4.45 -10.48
C GLY A 104 0.22 4.53 -11.73
N ARG A 105 0.55 3.34 -12.27
CA ARG A 105 1.49 3.17 -13.40
C ARG A 105 0.81 2.66 -14.68
N GLY A 106 -0.50 2.50 -14.65
CA GLY A 106 -1.30 2.21 -15.84
C GLY A 106 -1.22 3.37 -16.83
N LYS A 107 -1.36 3.06 -18.12
CA LYS A 107 -1.54 4.01 -19.21
C LYS A 107 -2.70 4.97 -18.97
N THR A 108 -3.77 4.52 -18.31
CA THR A 108 -4.93 5.35 -17.96
C THR A 108 -4.78 6.09 -16.63
N GLY A 109 -3.62 6.01 -15.97
CA GLY A 109 -3.32 6.69 -14.70
C GLY A 109 -3.53 5.83 -13.45
N GLY A 110 -4.41 4.83 -13.50
CA GLY A 110 -4.68 3.89 -12.41
C GLY A 110 -3.62 2.78 -12.25
N GLN A 111 -3.99 1.67 -11.59
CA GLN A 111 -3.09 0.52 -11.48
C GLN A 111 -3.03 -0.27 -12.79
N VAL A 112 -1.82 -0.73 -13.16
CA VAL A 112 -1.60 -1.58 -14.36
C VAL A 112 -2.51 -2.80 -14.36
N ARG A 113 -2.76 -3.40 -13.19
CA ARG A 113 -3.61 -4.58 -13.04
C ARG A 113 -5.05 -4.32 -13.51
N ASP A 114 -5.57 -3.12 -13.29
CA ASP A 114 -6.96 -2.77 -13.58
C ASP A 114 -7.20 -2.65 -15.09
N GLU A 115 -6.15 -2.38 -15.87
CA GLU A 115 -6.20 -2.33 -17.35
C GLU A 115 -6.46 -3.71 -17.97
N TYR A 116 -6.00 -4.78 -17.30
CA TYR A 116 -6.19 -6.16 -17.76
C TYR A 116 -7.44 -6.82 -17.16
N ARG A 117 -8.17 -6.13 -16.27
CA ARG A 117 -9.37 -6.71 -15.63
C ARG A 117 -10.48 -6.84 -16.67
N THR A 118 -10.90 -8.05 -16.98
CA THR A 118 -11.90 -8.34 -18.04
C THR A 118 -13.36 -8.23 -17.58
N TYR A 119 -13.62 -8.37 -16.28
CA TYR A 119 -14.96 -8.35 -15.69
C TYR A 119 -15.31 -6.99 -15.05
N PHE A 120 -16.60 -6.76 -14.91
CA PHE A 120 -17.15 -5.59 -14.22
C PHE A 120 -16.96 -5.71 -12.71
N ASP A 121 -16.64 -4.59 -12.06
CA ASP A 121 -16.32 -4.53 -10.64
C ASP A 121 -16.79 -3.17 -10.09
N GLU A 122 -17.82 -3.19 -9.26
CA GLU A 122 -18.45 -1.99 -8.70
C GLU A 122 -17.52 -1.21 -7.77
N GLY A 123 -16.61 -1.91 -7.07
CA GLY A 123 -15.64 -1.25 -6.19
C GLY A 123 -14.48 -0.60 -6.95
N GLN A 124 -14.36 -0.87 -8.25
CA GLN A 124 -13.28 -0.34 -9.09
C GLN A 124 -13.80 -0.11 -10.51
N PRO A 125 -14.83 0.72 -10.72
CA PRO A 125 -15.46 0.85 -12.03
C PRO A 125 -14.43 1.21 -13.10
N ARG A 126 -14.52 0.56 -14.28
CA ARG A 126 -13.63 0.90 -15.40
C ARG A 126 -13.84 2.38 -15.72
N ARG A 127 -12.74 3.13 -15.70
CA ARG A 127 -12.75 4.54 -16.13
C ARG A 127 -12.83 4.53 -17.66
N VAL A 128 -13.80 5.26 -18.21
CA VAL A 128 -14.02 5.44 -19.65
C VAL A 128 -12.93 6.29 -20.28
#